data_AF-A0A9P7YYT9-F1
#
_entry.id   AF-A0A9P7YYT9-F1
#
_cell.length_a   1.000
_cell.length_b   1.000
_cell.length_c   1.000
_cell.angle_alpha   90.00
_cell.angle_beta   90.00
_cell.angle_gamma   90.00
#
_symmetry.space_group_name_H-M   'P 1'
#
loop_
_entity.id
_entity.type
_entity.pdbx_description
1 polymer ?
#
loop_
_entity_poly.entity_id
_entity_poly.type
_entity_poly.pdbx_seq_one_letter_code
_entity_poly.pdbx_strand_id
1 'polypeptide(L)'
;MPPSNNAVFLLAYNLPLKLRQSVYTKPSKQDLLVKNAAFSINPYDCVIQRAPDLVVSWVKLPCVLGVDVASEVIEVGKGVTKFIAQLTMSPAVFPNGALGMPYFLFKSIRAVLLNDLSARKNGLSSKIVNGSDLIANEVRVALYNAFLPGALQQKKSILAPEAQVVGNGLGSVQKAMDLSKKECLRRSWL
;
A
#
# COMPACT_ATOMS: atom_id res chain seq x y z
N MET A 1 -31.30 0.88 10.36
CA MET A 1 -29.96 1.16 10.94
C MET A 1 -28.92 1.04 9.83
N PRO A 2 -27.84 1.85 9.82
CA PRO A 2 -26.75 1.62 8.88
C PRO A 2 -26.16 0.22 9.08
N PRO A 3 -25.62 -0.42 8.03
CA PRO A 3 -24.96 -1.72 8.17
C PRO A 3 -23.75 -1.58 9.11
N SER A 4 -23.42 -2.68 9.80
CA SER A 4 -22.23 -2.72 10.64
C SER A 4 -20.96 -2.65 9.78
N ASN A 5 -19.95 -1.92 10.27
CA ASN A 5 -18.63 -1.85 9.66
C ASN A 5 -17.58 -2.17 10.71
N ASN A 6 -16.57 -2.96 10.36
CA ASN A 6 -15.48 -3.32 11.25
C ASN A 6 -14.16 -3.01 10.56
N ALA A 7 -13.17 -2.57 11.35
CA ALA A 7 -11.84 -2.29 10.85
C ALA A 7 -10.78 -2.73 11.85
N VAL A 8 -9.56 -2.90 11.35
CA VAL A 8 -8.40 -3.26 12.14
C VAL A 8 -7.54 -2.02 12.32
N PHE A 9 -7.48 -1.52 13.55
CA PHE A 9 -6.86 -0.25 13.89
C PHE A 9 -5.44 -0.44 14.42
N LEU A 10 -4.54 0.41 13.95
CA LEU A 10 -3.32 0.75 14.66
C LEU A 10 -3.65 1.88 15.66
N LEU A 11 -3.53 1.58 16.96
CA LEU A 11 -3.87 2.52 18.02
C LEU A 11 -2.64 3.22 18.61
N ALA A 12 -1.50 2.52 18.58
CA ALA A 12 -0.20 3.01 19.01
C ALA A 12 0.87 2.33 18.15
N TYR A 13 1.96 3.04 17.89
CA TYR A 13 3.10 2.48 17.17
C TYR A 13 3.69 1.28 17.92
N ASN A 14 4.26 0.34 17.18
CA ASN A 14 4.85 -0.89 17.70
C ASN A 14 3.92 -1.82 18.49
N LEU A 15 2.61 -1.53 18.57
CA LEU A 15 1.64 -2.40 19.23
C LEU A 15 0.82 -3.23 18.22
N PRO A 16 0.30 -4.41 18.63
CA PRO A 16 -0.60 -5.20 17.82
C PRO A 16 -1.84 -4.41 17.40
N LEU A 17 -2.30 -4.65 16.17
CA LEU A 17 -3.53 -4.10 15.64
C LEU A 17 -4.75 -4.62 16.41
N LYS A 18 -5.79 -3.80 16.47
CA LYS A 18 -7.03 -4.12 17.19
C LYS A 18 -8.23 -4.05 16.27
N LEU A 19 -8.93 -5.17 16.12
CA LEU A 19 -10.25 -5.22 15.49
C LEU A 19 -11.25 -4.46 16.35
N ARG A 20 -11.93 -3.47 15.76
CA ARG A 20 -12.99 -2.68 16.39
C ARG A 20 -14.10 -2.39 15.39
N GLN A 21 -15.28 -2.06 15.91
CA GLN A 21 -16.33 -1.48 15.10
C GLN A 21 -15.88 -0.11 14.59
N SER A 22 -16.12 0.14 13.30
CA SER A 22 -15.89 1.42 12.65
C SER A 22 -17.23 2.06 12.30
N VAL A 23 -17.21 3.37 12.10
CA VAL A 23 -18.39 4.10 11.63
C VAL A 23 -18.65 3.70 10.18
N TYR A 24 -19.91 3.44 9.85
CA TYR A 24 -20.34 3.37 8.45
C TYR A 24 -20.62 4.79 7.96
N THR A 25 -19.79 5.28 7.05
CA THR A 25 -19.92 6.60 6.46
C THR A 25 -20.62 6.49 5.12
N LYS A 26 -21.77 7.15 4.96
CA LYS A 26 -22.41 7.28 3.64
C LYS A 26 -21.54 8.13 2.70
N PRO A 27 -21.44 7.80 1.41
CA PRO A 27 -20.64 8.60 0.49
C PRO A 27 -21.23 10.00 0.34
N SER A 28 -20.37 11.02 0.33
CA SER A 28 -20.78 12.36 -0.05
C SER A 28 -20.97 12.47 -1.57
N LYS A 29 -21.27 13.68 -2.07
CA LYS A 29 -21.50 13.91 -3.50
C LYS A 29 -20.33 13.46 -4.39
N GLN A 30 -19.10 13.50 -3.90
CA GLN A 30 -17.89 13.20 -4.68
C GLN A 30 -17.23 11.87 -4.30
N ASP A 31 -17.83 11.10 -3.39
CA ASP A 31 -17.23 9.87 -2.88
C ASP A 31 -17.74 8.64 -3.63
N LEU A 32 -16.92 7.60 -3.61
CA LEU A 32 -17.33 6.24 -3.88
C LEU A 32 -17.40 5.48 -2.54
N LEU A 33 -18.48 4.75 -2.34
CA LEU A 33 -18.53 3.76 -1.28
C LEU A 33 -18.16 2.40 -1.85
N VAL A 34 -17.21 1.74 -1.20
CA VAL A 34 -16.72 0.43 -1.63
C VAL A 34 -16.92 -0.63 -0.56
N LYS A 35 -17.13 -1.87 -1.00
CA LYS A 35 -17.11 -3.07 -0.18
C LYS A 35 -15.84 -3.84 -0.47
N ASN A 36 -14.93 -3.87 0.51
CA ASN A 36 -13.66 -4.57 0.37
C ASN A 36 -13.88 -6.09 0.28
N ALA A 37 -13.36 -6.72 -0.77
CA ALA A 37 -13.39 -8.16 -0.96
C ALA A 37 -12.05 -8.81 -0.54
N ALA A 38 -10.93 -8.14 -0.83
CA ALA A 38 -9.60 -8.55 -0.42
C ALA A 38 -8.71 -7.32 -0.13
N PHE A 39 -7.70 -7.52 0.69
CA PHE A 39 -6.64 -6.54 0.94
C PHE A 39 -5.32 -7.28 1.14
N SER A 40 -4.21 -6.64 0.80
CA SER A 40 -2.87 -7.21 1.01
C SER A 40 -2.14 -6.51 2.15
N ILE A 41 -1.27 -7.27 2.81
CA ILE A 41 -0.26 -6.75 3.73
C ILE A 41 1.09 -6.86 3.03
N ASN A 42 1.78 -5.74 2.89
CA ASN A 42 3.10 -5.66 2.29
C ASN A 42 4.14 -5.19 3.33
N PRO A 43 5.44 -5.17 3.01
CA PRO A 43 6.46 -4.66 3.93
C PRO A 43 6.26 -3.18 4.32
N TYR A 44 5.60 -2.38 3.49
CA TYR A 44 5.33 -0.97 3.77
C TYR A 44 4.37 -0.80 4.96
N ASP A 45 3.35 -1.64 5.10
CA ASP A 45 2.48 -1.64 6.29
C ASP A 45 3.28 -1.87 7.59
N CYS A 46 4.33 -2.70 7.53
CA CYS A 46 5.22 -2.95 8.67
C CYS A 46 6.07 -1.71 9.01
N VAL A 47 6.49 -0.94 8.00
CA VAL A 47 7.21 0.31 8.18
C VAL A 47 6.31 1.35 8.86
N ILE A 48 5.06 1.48 8.42
CA ILE A 48 4.07 2.37 9.05
C ILE A 48 3.89 2.03 10.54
N GLN A 49 3.80 0.74 10.88
CA GLN A 49 3.63 0.31 12.27
C GLN A 49 4.84 0.62 13.17
N ARG A 50 6.06 0.67 12.61
CA ARG A 50 7.32 0.75 13.40
C ARG A 50 8.01 2.10 13.40
N ALA A 51 7.93 2.83 12.28
CA ALA A 51 8.81 3.96 12.00
C ALA A 51 8.06 5.09 11.28
N PRO A 52 6.98 5.64 11.88
CA PRO A 52 6.15 6.65 11.24
C PRO A 52 6.94 7.90 10.82
N ASP A 53 7.89 8.34 11.65
CA ASP A 53 8.66 9.58 11.43
C ASP A 53 9.65 9.49 10.25
N LEU A 54 9.95 8.28 9.77
CA LEU A 54 10.95 8.07 8.72
C LEU A 54 10.35 8.03 7.32
N VAL A 55 9.06 7.66 7.20
CA VAL A 55 8.45 7.35 5.90
C VAL A 55 7.02 7.87 5.78
N VAL A 56 6.27 8.02 6.88
CA VAL A 56 4.83 8.34 6.86
C VAL A 56 4.41 9.30 7.97
N SER A 57 5.14 10.39 8.16
CA SER A 57 4.92 11.37 9.25
C SER A 57 3.52 12.00 9.26
N TRP A 58 2.76 11.91 8.17
CA TRP A 58 1.37 12.34 8.05
C TRP A 58 0.33 11.34 8.62
N VAL A 59 0.72 10.10 8.90
CA VAL A 59 -0.20 9.10 9.47
C VAL A 59 -0.47 9.43 10.93
N LYS A 60 -1.73 9.76 11.25
CA LYS A 60 -2.18 10.08 12.61
C LYS A 60 -2.90 8.87 13.21
N LEU A 61 -2.62 8.59 14.47
CA LEU A 61 -3.30 7.53 15.23
C LEU A 61 -4.59 8.07 15.88
N PRO A 62 -5.63 7.23 16.05
CA PRO A 62 -5.74 5.86 15.53
C PRO A 62 -5.96 5.85 14.01
N CYS A 63 -5.35 4.90 13.30
CA CYS A 63 -5.54 4.73 11.86
C CYS A 63 -5.89 3.30 11.47
N VAL A 64 -6.54 3.13 10.33
CA VAL A 64 -6.74 1.84 9.66
C VAL A 64 -5.69 1.74 8.55
N LEU A 65 -4.92 0.66 8.55
CA LEU A 65 -3.89 0.39 7.54
C LEU A 65 -4.50 -0.29 6.29
N GLY A 66 -3.68 -0.56 5.28
CA GLY A 66 -4.11 -1.23 4.05
C GLY A 66 -4.36 -0.22 2.93
N VAL A 67 -3.32 0.05 2.14
CA VAL A 67 -3.39 0.90 0.93
C VAL A 67 -3.72 0.10 -0.32
N ASP A 68 -3.56 -1.22 -0.27
CA ASP A 68 -3.73 -2.14 -1.39
C ASP A 68 -4.98 -3.01 -1.16
N VAL A 69 -6.08 -2.65 -1.83
CA VAL A 69 -7.38 -3.32 -1.68
C VAL A 69 -8.00 -3.66 -3.04
N ALA A 70 -8.75 -4.76 -3.08
CA ALA A 70 -9.64 -5.10 -4.18
C ALA A 70 -11.08 -5.06 -3.66
N SER A 71 -11.89 -4.19 -4.26
CA SER A 71 -13.19 -3.81 -3.71
C SER A 71 -14.23 -3.63 -4.80
N GLU A 72 -15.49 -3.85 -4.43
CA GLU A 72 -16.66 -3.56 -5.26
C GLU A 72 -17.20 -2.17 -4.93
N VAL A 73 -17.50 -1.35 -5.94
CA VAL A 73 -18.21 -0.08 -5.73
C VAL A 73 -19.68 -0.38 -5.50
N ILE A 74 -20.20 -0.03 -4.33
CA ILE A 74 -21.59 -0.32 -3.92
C ILE A 74 -22.48 0.92 -3.91
N GLU A 75 -21.91 2.13 -3.87
CA GLU A 75 -22.65 3.38 -4.01
C GLU A 75 -21.75 4.46 -4.63
N VAL A 76 -22.33 5.29 -5.50
CA VAL A 76 -21.62 6.35 -6.23
C VAL A 76 -22.26 7.69 -5.88
N GLY A 77 -21.46 8.63 -5.38
CA GLY A 77 -21.90 10.00 -5.13
C GLY A 77 -22.37 10.68 -6.42
N LYS A 78 -23.46 11.45 -6.34
CA LYS A 78 -24.12 12.07 -7.52
C LYS A 78 -23.23 12.97 -8.38
N GLY A 79 -22.11 13.47 -7.85
CA GLY A 79 -21.16 14.32 -8.56
C GLY A 79 -19.96 13.58 -9.16
N VAL A 80 -19.86 12.27 -8.98
CA VAL A 80 -18.77 11.46 -9.54
C VAL A 80 -19.05 11.23 -11.02
N THR A 81 -18.18 11.78 -11.87
CA THR A 81 -18.23 11.59 -13.34
C THR A 81 -17.07 10.76 -13.88
N LYS A 82 -15.95 10.75 -13.14
CA LYS A 82 -14.75 9.94 -13.38
C LYS A 82 -14.10 9.64 -12.03
N PHE A 83 -13.39 8.52 -11.93
CA PHE A 83 -12.61 8.15 -10.75
C PHE A 83 -11.30 7.49 -11.16
N ILE A 84 -10.30 7.57 -10.28
CA ILE A 84 -9.01 6.90 -10.44
C ILE A 84 -8.93 5.85 -9.33
N ALA A 85 -8.75 4.58 -9.71
CA ALA A 85 -8.70 3.45 -8.78
C ALA A 85 -7.41 3.41 -7.92
N GLN A 86 -6.45 4.27 -8.21
CA GLN A 86 -5.15 4.36 -7.55
C GLN A 86 -4.95 5.74 -6.92
N LEU A 87 -4.94 5.80 -5.59
CA LEU A 87 -4.43 6.94 -4.83
C LEU A 87 -2.96 6.65 -4.50
N THR A 88 -2.04 7.00 -5.40
CA THR A 88 -0.64 7.13 -4.98
C THR A 88 -0.54 8.33 -4.04
N MET A 89 0.28 8.17 -3.00
CA MET A 89 0.43 9.14 -1.91
C MET A 89 0.55 10.58 -2.44
N SER A 90 -0.22 11.49 -1.85
CA SER A 90 0.00 12.93 -2.04
C SER A 90 1.44 13.26 -1.66
N PRO A 91 2.16 14.12 -2.41
CA PRO A 91 3.55 14.45 -2.13
C PRO A 91 3.67 15.27 -0.84
N ALA A 92 3.65 14.58 0.30
CA ALA A 92 3.96 15.12 1.63
C ALA A 92 5.15 14.37 2.26
N VAL A 93 6.05 13.82 1.42
CA VAL A 93 7.11 12.88 1.84
C VAL A 93 8.45 13.56 2.16
N PHE A 94 8.54 14.88 2.13
CA PHE A 94 9.79 15.55 2.51
C PHE A 94 9.78 15.92 4.00
N PRO A 95 10.76 15.42 4.79
CA PRO A 95 10.87 15.82 6.18
C PRO A 95 11.04 17.34 6.27
N ASN A 96 10.21 17.97 7.08
CA ASN A 96 10.31 19.40 7.37
C ASN A 96 11.42 19.64 8.40
N GLY A 97 12.28 20.64 8.18
CA GLY A 97 13.27 21.11 9.15
C GLY A 97 14.74 20.92 8.76
N ALA A 98 15.60 21.82 9.24
CA ALA A 98 17.00 21.98 8.82
C ALA A 98 17.90 20.74 9.04
N LEU A 99 17.56 19.86 10.00
CA LEU A 99 18.29 18.59 10.23
C LEU A 99 17.58 17.36 9.64
N GLY A 100 16.27 17.44 9.39
CA GLY A 100 15.49 16.31 8.89
C GLY A 100 15.86 15.93 7.46
N MET A 101 16.09 16.93 6.61
CA MET A 101 16.41 16.72 5.19
C MET A 101 17.82 16.12 4.98
N PRO A 102 18.90 16.63 5.61
CA PRO A 102 20.23 15.99 5.51
C PRO A 102 20.23 14.55 6.01
N TYR A 103 19.54 14.26 7.11
CA TYR A 103 19.43 12.91 7.66
C TYR A 103 18.66 11.96 6.73
N PHE A 104 17.54 12.41 6.17
CA PHE A 104 16.76 11.65 5.20
C PHE A 104 17.56 11.35 3.93
N LEU A 105 18.29 12.34 3.40
CA LEU A 105 19.15 12.17 2.23
C LEU A 105 20.26 11.16 2.51
N PHE A 106 20.98 11.30 3.64
CA PHE A 106 22.02 10.35 4.02
C PHE A 106 21.48 8.92 4.12
N LYS A 107 20.33 8.73 4.77
CA LYS A 107 19.70 7.41 4.93
C LYS A 107 19.25 6.82 3.59
N SER A 108 18.66 7.64 2.71
CA SER A 108 18.20 7.21 1.38
C SER A 108 19.37 6.84 0.48
N ILE A 109 20.42 7.67 0.44
CA ILE A 109 21.66 7.40 -0.31
C ILE A 109 22.30 6.11 0.20
N ARG A 110 22.42 5.94 1.52
CA ARG A 110 22.96 4.71 2.11
C ARG A 110 22.14 3.48 1.72
N ALA A 111 20.81 3.55 1.75
CA ALA A 111 19.94 2.44 1.38
C ALA A 111 20.08 2.07 -0.10
N VAL A 112 20.12 3.06 -0.99
CA VAL A 112 20.33 2.85 -2.43
C VAL A 112 21.71 2.21 -2.68
N LEU A 113 22.76 2.73 -2.06
CA LEU A 113 24.12 2.19 -2.21
C LEU A 113 24.23 0.74 -1.70
N LEU A 114 23.69 0.44 -0.52
CA LEU A 114 23.73 -0.92 0.03
C LEU A 114 22.93 -1.90 -0.82
N ASN A 115 21.77 -1.48 -1.32
CA ASN A 115 20.97 -2.30 -2.23
C ASN A 115 21.67 -2.53 -3.57
N ASP A 116 22.28 -1.50 -4.17
CA ASP A 116 22.98 -1.65 -5.44
C ASP A 116 24.23 -2.52 -5.30
N LEU A 117 25.02 -2.32 -4.24
CA LEU A 117 26.19 -3.16 -3.95
C LEU A 117 25.81 -4.63 -3.78
N SER A 118 24.69 -4.88 -3.12
CA SER A 118 24.29 -6.24 -2.86
C SER A 118 23.56 -6.89 -4.04
N ALA A 119 22.82 -6.12 -4.85
CA ALA A 119 22.31 -6.59 -6.14
C ALA A 119 23.48 -7.02 -7.05
N ARG A 120 24.54 -6.18 -7.13
CA ARG A 120 25.77 -6.49 -7.85
C ARG A 120 26.48 -7.73 -7.33
N LYS A 121 26.56 -7.92 -6.00
CA LYS A 121 27.12 -9.15 -5.39
C LYS A 121 26.39 -10.42 -5.83
N ASN A 122 25.10 -10.32 -6.16
CA ASN A 122 24.29 -11.43 -6.65
C ASN A 122 24.17 -11.48 -8.18
N GLY A 123 24.98 -10.71 -8.91
CA GLY A 123 24.94 -10.67 -10.38
C GLY A 123 23.70 -10.01 -10.96
N LEU A 124 22.92 -9.28 -10.16
CA LEU A 124 21.70 -8.59 -10.58
C LEU A 124 21.99 -7.13 -10.94
N SER A 125 21.39 -6.65 -12.03
CA SER A 125 21.38 -5.22 -12.39
C SER A 125 20.10 -4.57 -11.88
N SER A 126 20.22 -3.47 -11.13
CA SER A 126 19.07 -2.67 -10.72
C SER A 126 18.86 -1.52 -11.71
N LYS A 127 17.65 -1.38 -12.26
CA LYS A 127 17.20 -0.19 -12.99
C LYS A 127 16.04 0.42 -12.22
N ILE A 128 16.11 1.71 -11.94
CA ILE A 128 15.02 2.43 -11.29
C ILE A 128 13.94 2.71 -12.33
N VAL A 129 12.75 2.16 -12.13
CA VAL A 129 11.55 2.53 -12.89
C VAL A 129 10.68 3.37 -11.98
N ASN A 130 10.40 4.61 -12.37
CA ASN A 130 9.46 5.45 -11.65
C ASN A 130 8.03 5.07 -12.08
N GLY A 131 7.31 4.35 -11.21
CA GLY A 131 5.94 3.93 -11.49
C GLY A 131 4.92 5.07 -11.59
N SER A 132 5.23 6.26 -11.05
CA SER A 132 4.29 7.39 -11.08
C SER A 132 4.17 8.05 -12.47
N ASP A 133 5.21 7.94 -13.30
CA ASP A 133 5.20 8.49 -14.66
C ASP A 133 4.16 7.82 -15.55
N LEU A 134 3.79 6.57 -15.23
CA LEU A 134 2.72 5.83 -15.91
C LEU A 134 1.41 6.61 -15.88
N ILE A 135 1.11 7.33 -14.79
CA ILE A 135 -0.15 8.07 -14.64
C ILE A 135 -0.31 9.12 -15.75
N ALA A 136 0.79 9.74 -16.17
CA ALA A 136 0.78 10.89 -17.07
C ALA A 136 1.12 10.54 -18.54
N ASN A 137 1.54 9.31 -18.83
CA ASN A 137 2.00 8.93 -20.16
C ASN A 137 1.08 7.91 -20.87
N GLU A 138 1.38 7.66 -22.14
CA GLU A 138 0.67 6.75 -23.03
C GLU A 138 0.70 5.28 -22.56
N VAL A 139 1.70 4.91 -21.75
CA VAL A 139 1.84 3.55 -21.23
C VAL A 139 0.66 3.18 -20.34
N ARG A 140 0.04 4.11 -19.60
CA ARG A 140 -1.19 3.82 -18.85
C ARG A 140 -2.33 3.37 -19.75
N VAL A 141 -2.50 3.99 -20.92
CA VAL A 141 -3.58 3.60 -21.85
C VAL A 141 -3.28 2.21 -22.41
N ALA A 142 -2.03 1.98 -22.85
CA ALA A 142 -1.61 0.68 -23.35
C ALA A 142 -1.78 -0.42 -22.30
N LEU A 143 -1.42 -0.14 -21.05
CA LEU A 143 -1.45 -1.12 -19.97
C LEU A 143 -2.86 -1.34 -19.41
N TYR A 144 -3.51 -0.30 -18.88
CA TYR A 144 -4.76 -0.44 -18.13
C TYR A 144 -6.01 -0.51 -19.01
N ASN A 145 -6.01 0.09 -20.20
CA ASN A 145 -7.17 0.05 -21.09
C ASN A 145 -7.04 -1.06 -22.14
N ALA A 146 -5.87 -1.20 -22.78
CA ALA A 146 -5.72 -2.11 -23.92
C ALA A 146 -5.27 -3.53 -23.51
N PHE A 147 -4.32 -3.67 -22.59
CA PHE A 147 -3.73 -4.96 -22.25
C PHE A 147 -4.41 -5.68 -21.07
N LEU A 148 -4.47 -5.02 -19.90
CA LEU A 148 -4.87 -5.65 -18.64
C LEU A 148 -6.28 -6.28 -18.66
N PRO A 149 -7.33 -5.64 -19.21
CA PRO A 149 -8.67 -6.22 -19.19
C PRO A 149 -8.72 -7.59 -19.89
N GLY A 150 -8.11 -7.70 -21.08
CA GLY A 150 -8.03 -8.95 -21.83
C GLY A 150 -7.12 -9.96 -21.16
N ALA A 151 -5.96 -9.54 -20.65
CA ALA A 151 -5.01 -10.43 -19.97
C ALA A 151 -5.59 -11.05 -18.69
N LEU A 152 -6.37 -10.27 -17.92
CA LEU A 152 -7.07 -10.75 -16.72
C LEU A 152 -8.23 -11.69 -17.09
N GLN A 153 -9.05 -11.33 -18.07
CA GLN A 153 -10.17 -12.16 -18.52
C GLN A 153 -9.69 -13.53 -19.03
N GLN A 154 -8.59 -13.53 -19.78
CA GLN A 154 -7.99 -14.75 -20.34
C GLN A 154 -7.10 -15.50 -19.34
N LYS A 155 -6.94 -14.99 -18.10
CA LYS A 155 -6.01 -15.50 -17.08
C LYS A 155 -4.58 -15.69 -17.61
N LYS A 156 -4.17 -14.88 -18.60
CA LYS A 156 -2.83 -14.92 -19.22
C LYS A 156 -1.77 -14.17 -18.42
N SER A 157 -2.20 -13.30 -17.49
CA SER A 157 -1.29 -12.66 -16.55
C SER A 157 -0.88 -13.66 -15.47
N ILE A 158 0.36 -14.14 -15.53
CA ILE A 158 0.92 -14.98 -14.47
C ILE A 158 1.33 -14.05 -13.32
N LEU A 159 0.55 -14.06 -12.25
CA LEU A 159 0.88 -13.35 -11.03
C LEU A 159 1.93 -14.17 -10.27
N ALA A 160 3.17 -13.70 -10.29
CA ALA A 160 4.29 -14.31 -9.60
C ALA A 160 4.96 -13.30 -8.66
N PRO A 161 5.35 -13.72 -7.44
CA PRO A 161 5.09 -15.03 -6.83
C PRO A 161 3.60 -15.22 -6.49
N GLU A 162 3.18 -16.47 -6.27
CA GLU A 162 1.82 -16.78 -5.84
C GLU A 162 1.49 -16.04 -4.54
N ALA A 163 0.31 -15.41 -4.49
CA ALA A 163 -0.11 -14.66 -3.32
C ALA A 163 -0.32 -15.60 -2.13
N GLN A 164 0.35 -15.32 -1.01
CA GLN A 164 0.16 -16.08 0.21
C GLN A 164 -1.15 -15.67 0.91
N VAL A 165 -2.14 -16.56 0.91
CA VAL A 165 -3.39 -16.35 1.65
C VAL A 165 -3.18 -16.70 3.11
N VAL A 166 -3.09 -15.68 3.97
CA VAL A 166 -2.81 -15.87 5.42
C VAL A 166 -4.06 -16.29 6.21
N GLY A 167 -5.24 -15.92 5.72
CA GLY A 167 -6.53 -16.28 6.29
C GLY A 167 -7.66 -15.45 5.71
N ASN A 168 -8.89 -15.74 6.15
CA ASN A 168 -10.10 -15.04 5.73
C ASN A 168 -10.58 -14.09 6.84
N GLY A 169 -10.95 -12.87 6.46
CA GLY A 169 -11.52 -11.88 7.37
C GLY A 169 -10.51 -11.15 8.26
N LEU A 170 -11.03 -10.16 8.99
CA LEU A 170 -10.24 -9.16 9.72
C LEU A 170 -9.44 -9.73 10.91
N GLY A 171 -9.85 -10.87 11.47
CA GLY A 171 -9.11 -11.54 12.54
C GLY A 171 -7.71 -12.03 12.11
N SER A 172 -7.51 -12.24 10.82
CA SER A 172 -6.24 -12.75 10.26
C SER A 172 -5.19 -11.66 10.03
N VAL A 173 -5.56 -10.38 10.15
CA VAL A 173 -4.69 -9.24 9.77
C VAL A 173 -3.44 -9.17 10.64
N GLN A 174 -3.57 -9.36 11.95
CA GLN A 174 -2.41 -9.34 12.84
C GLN A 174 -1.41 -10.46 12.51
N LYS A 175 -1.92 -11.67 12.22
CA LYS A 175 -1.09 -12.79 11.77
C LYS A 175 -0.36 -12.46 10.46
N ALA A 176 -1.04 -11.82 9.50
CA ALA A 176 -0.43 -11.39 8.24
C ALA A 176 0.66 -10.34 8.46
N MET A 177 0.45 -9.37 9.35
CA MET A 177 1.47 -8.41 9.76
C MET A 177 2.70 -9.08 10.36
N ASP A 178 2.51 -10.05 11.26
CA ASP A 178 3.63 -10.72 11.91
C ASP A 178 4.40 -11.64 10.96
N LEU A 179 3.74 -12.25 9.97
CA LEU A 179 4.40 -12.95 8.87
C LEU A 179 5.20 -11.99 7.99
N SER A 180 4.60 -10.89 7.55
CA SER A 180 5.28 -9.87 6.72
C SER A 180 6.52 -9.31 7.42
N LYS A 181 6.46 -9.04 8.74
CA LYS A 181 7.63 -8.64 9.54
C LYS A 181 8.73 -9.71 9.53
N LYS A 182 8.37 -10.98 9.73
CA LYS A 182 9.34 -12.09 9.74
C LYS A 182 10.00 -12.24 8.37
N GLU A 183 9.22 -12.21 7.30
CA GLU A 183 9.75 -12.29 5.93
C GLU A 183 10.60 -11.08 5.57
N CYS A 184 10.21 -9.87 5.97
CA CYS A 184 11.01 -8.66 5.80
C CYS A 184 12.36 -8.70 6.54
N LEU A 185 12.45 -9.48 7.64
CA LEU A 185 13.69 -9.69 8.40
C LEU A 185 14.51 -10.89 7.90
N ARG A 186 13.88 -11.90 7.29
CA ARG A 186 14.54 -13.09 6.74
C ARG A 186 15.06 -12.89 5.33
N ARG A 187 14.36 -12.10 4.51
CA ARG A 187 14.80 -11.70 3.18
C ARG A 187 15.49 -10.36 3.30
N SER A 188 16.80 -10.38 3.54
CA SER A 188 17.62 -9.43 2.79
C SER A 188 17.24 -9.68 1.32
N TRP A 189 16.68 -8.69 0.64
CA TRP A 189 16.31 -8.81 -0.78
C TRP A 189 17.55 -8.77 -1.68
N LEU A 190 18.54 -9.55 -1.26
CA LEU A 190 19.97 -9.38 -1.39
C LEU A 190 20.62 -10.67 -0.88
#